data_AF-A0A7Y0JUZ3-F1
#
_entry.id   AF-A0A7Y0JUZ3-F1
#
_cell.length_a   1.000
_cell.length_b   1.000
_cell.length_c   1.000
_cell.angle_alpha   90.00
_cell.angle_beta   90.00
_cell.angle_gamma   90.00
#
_symmetry.space_group_name_H-M   'P 1'
#
loop_
_entity.id
_entity.type
_entity.pdbx_description
1 polymer ?
#
loop_
_entity_poly.entity_id
_entity_poly.type
_entity_poly.pdbx_seq_one_letter_code
_entity_poly.pdbx_strand_id
1 'polypeptide(L)'
;MTARRMLSLVGTAVGGLIGWSEPPPSADPASLRTLLADLGVRVGDGDEALAEALREFQARVGLRPDGVAGPRTVHVLSRYAKEVRDLRRTLAA
;
A
#
# COMPACT_ATOMS: atom_id res chain seq x y z
N MET A 1 17.29 -19.07 13.11
CA MET A 1 16.96 -20.17 12.18
C MET A 1 15.48 -20.07 11.83
N THR A 2 14.98 -20.04 10.60
CA THR A 2 15.54 -20.05 9.25
C THR A 2 14.36 -19.80 8.31
N ALA A 3 14.57 -18.98 7.27
CA ALA A 3 13.91 -18.97 5.95
C ALA A 3 12.36 -18.94 5.85
N ARG A 4 11.75 -17.90 5.28
CA ARG A 4 11.65 -17.60 3.83
C ARG A 4 10.97 -18.71 3.01
N ARG A 5 9.67 -18.51 2.72
CA ARG A 5 8.96 -18.83 1.45
C ARG A 5 7.74 -17.88 1.44
N MET A 6 7.59 -16.83 0.62
CA MET A 6 7.70 -16.70 -0.84
C MET A 6 7.02 -17.86 -1.56
N LEU A 7 5.72 -17.73 -1.87
CA LEU A 7 5.25 -17.70 -3.26
C LEU A 7 3.80 -17.22 -3.36
N SER A 8 3.59 -16.34 -4.33
CA SER A 8 2.34 -15.80 -4.82
C SER A 8 1.28 -16.86 -5.09
N LEU A 9 0.08 -16.67 -4.54
CA LEU A 9 -1.13 -17.30 -5.06
C LEU A 9 -1.87 -16.28 -5.92
N VAL A 10 -1.63 -16.37 -7.24
CA VAL A 10 -2.60 -15.93 -8.24
C VAL A 10 -3.75 -16.92 -8.18
N GLY A 11 -4.78 -16.59 -7.40
CA GLY A 11 -6.02 -17.35 -7.33
C GLY A 11 -6.96 -16.91 -8.44
N THR A 12 -7.01 -17.67 -9.54
CA THR A 12 -8.14 -17.69 -10.45
C THR A 12 -9.41 -17.97 -9.66
N ALA A 13 -10.31 -16.99 -9.63
CA ALA A 13 -11.58 -17.07 -8.94
C ALA A 13 -12.45 -18.18 -9.54
N VAL A 14 -12.66 -19.26 -8.79
CA VAL A 14 -13.86 -20.09 -8.90
C VAL A 14 -14.81 -19.57 -7.83
N GLY A 15 -15.75 -18.72 -8.26
CA GLY A 15 -16.78 -18.15 -7.41
C GLY A 15 -17.89 -19.15 -7.16
N GLY A 16 -18.18 -19.41 -5.89
CA GLY A 16 -19.41 -20.07 -5.44
C GLY A 16 -19.15 -21.11 -4.36
N LEU A 17 -19.64 -20.80 -3.13
CA LEU A 17 -20.05 -21.71 -2.04
C LEU A 17 -19.32 -21.66 -0.70
N ILE A 18 -18.20 -20.93 -0.53
CA ILE A 18 -17.69 -20.64 0.83
C ILE A 18 -17.35 -19.16 0.94
N GLY A 19 -18.01 -18.46 1.86
CA GLY A 19 -17.94 -17.02 2.05
C GLY A 19 -16.58 -16.54 2.54
N TRP A 20 -15.61 -16.43 1.64
CA TRP A 20 -14.41 -15.62 1.87
C TRP A 20 -14.71 -14.20 1.37
N SER A 21 -15.49 -13.46 2.15
CA SER A 21 -15.53 -11.98 2.07
C SER A 21 -14.41 -11.37 2.91
N GLU A 22 -13.29 -12.07 3.09
CA GLU A 22 -12.11 -11.41 3.63
C GLU A 22 -11.71 -10.36 2.58
N PRO A 23 -11.75 -9.06 2.94
CA PRO A 23 -11.15 -8.06 2.09
C PRO A 23 -9.71 -8.53 1.83
N PRO A 24 -9.19 -8.42 0.60
CA PRO A 24 -7.82 -8.79 0.30
C PRO A 24 -6.91 -8.22 1.39
N PRO A 25 -5.95 -9.00 1.92
CA PRO A 25 -5.18 -8.61 3.09
C PRO A 25 -4.62 -7.21 2.89
N SER A 26 -4.84 -6.33 3.86
CA SER A 26 -4.27 -4.99 3.85
C SER A 26 -2.75 -5.12 3.67
N ALA A 27 -2.18 -4.30 2.78
CA ALA A 27 -0.73 -4.29 2.60
C ALA A 27 -0.01 -4.12 3.95
N ASP A 28 1.16 -4.73 4.07
CA ASP A 28 1.99 -4.67 5.27
C ASP A 28 2.20 -3.20 5.73
N PRO A 29 1.88 -2.85 6.99
CA PRO A 29 1.98 -1.48 7.49
C PRO A 29 3.38 -0.86 7.34
N ALA A 30 4.45 -1.64 7.52
CA ALA A 30 5.82 -1.14 7.36
C ALA A 30 6.13 -0.77 5.90
N SER A 31 5.65 -1.58 4.96
CA SER A 31 5.73 -1.30 3.52
C SER A 31 4.96 -0.04 3.15
N LEU A 32 3.77 0.18 3.71
CA LEU A 32 2.97 1.39 3.48
C LEU A 32 3.66 2.64 4.04
N ARG A 33 4.21 2.58 5.25
CA ARG A 33 4.99 3.67 5.84
C ARG A 33 6.18 4.03 4.96
N THR A 34 6.86 3.04 4.38
CA THR A 34 7.98 3.27 3.44
C THR A 34 7.53 3.98 2.17
N LEU A 35 6.44 3.53 1.55
CA LEU A 35 5.90 4.16 0.34
C LEU A 35 5.47 5.62 0.61
N LEU A 36 4.81 5.87 1.74
CA LEU A 36 4.43 7.22 2.15
C LEU A 36 5.67 8.09 2.42
N ALA A 37 6.72 7.52 3.04
CA ALA A 37 7.96 8.23 3.27
C ALA A 37 8.68 8.62 1.97
N ASP A 38 8.61 7.79 0.92
CA ASP A 38 9.14 8.17 -0.40
C ASP A 38 8.45 9.43 -0.94
N LEU A 39 7.14 9.55 -0.72
CA LEU A 39 6.34 10.73 -1.08
C LEU A 39 6.59 11.93 -0.15
N GLY A 40 7.43 11.79 0.88
CA GLY A 40 7.74 12.83 1.85
C GLY A 40 6.81 12.87 3.05
N VAL A 41 5.91 11.89 3.20
CA VAL A 41 4.98 11.79 4.34
C VAL A 41 5.57 10.87 5.39
N ARG A 42 6.04 11.43 6.51
CA ARG A 42 6.51 10.63 7.66
C ARG A 42 5.34 10.27 8.57
N VAL A 43 5.06 8.98 8.66
CA VAL A 43 4.02 8.42 9.51
C VAL A 43 4.67 7.84 10.76
N GLY A 44 4.07 8.09 11.93
CA GLY A 44 4.50 7.44 13.17
C GLY A 44 4.24 5.93 13.18
N ASP A 45 4.76 5.24 14.19
CA ASP A 45 4.61 3.78 14.32
C ASP A 45 3.17 3.34 14.67
N GLY A 46 2.29 4.28 15.01
CA GLY A 46 0.89 4.01 15.31
C GLY A 46 0.05 3.69 14.07
N ASP A 47 -0.88 2.75 14.21
CA ASP A 47 -1.80 2.37 13.12
C ASP A 47 -2.81 3.48 12.82
N GLU A 48 -3.22 4.27 13.81
CA GLU A 48 -4.08 5.43 13.63
C GLU A 48 -3.41 6.52 12.79
N ALA A 49 -2.12 6.79 13.05
CA ALA A 49 -1.32 7.72 12.26
C ALA A 49 -1.21 7.26 10.79
N LEU A 50 -1.06 5.94 10.58
CA LEU A 50 -1.04 5.36 9.24
C LEU A 50 -2.40 5.49 8.54
N ALA A 51 -3.48 5.21 9.24
CA ALA A 51 -4.83 5.36 8.70
C ALA A 51 -5.13 6.82 8.30
N GLU A 52 -4.68 7.80 9.09
CA GLU A 52 -4.84 9.22 8.75
C GLU A 52 -4.05 9.61 7.49
N ALA A 53 -2.78 9.22 7.42
CA ALA A 53 -1.96 9.46 6.24
C ALA A 53 -2.55 8.81 4.98
N LEU A 54 -3.15 7.62 5.12
CA LEU A 54 -3.86 6.94 4.03
C LEU A 54 -5.14 7.70 3.63
N ARG A 55 -5.92 8.21 4.58
CA ARG A 55 -7.12 9.03 4.27
C ARG A 55 -6.75 10.28 3.50
N GLU A 56 -5.71 11.00 3.94
CA GLU A 56 -5.22 12.17 3.23
C GLU A 56 -4.75 11.83 1.81
N PHE A 57 -3.95 10.77 1.67
CA PHE A 57 -3.49 10.33 0.37
C PHE A 57 -4.67 9.99 -0.55
N GLN A 58 -5.60 9.17 -0.06
CA GLN A 58 -6.79 8.75 -0.80
C GLN A 58 -7.62 9.96 -1.25
N ALA A 59 -7.84 10.94 -0.38
CA ALA A 59 -8.55 12.17 -0.74
C ALA A 59 -7.84 12.95 -1.85
N ARG A 60 -6.50 13.09 -1.78
CA ARG A 60 -5.69 13.81 -2.78
C ARG A 60 -5.73 13.14 -4.16
N VAL A 61 -5.80 11.81 -4.21
CA VAL A 61 -5.82 11.05 -5.49
C VAL A 61 -7.24 10.69 -5.96
N GLY A 62 -8.28 11.19 -5.31
CA GLY A 62 -9.68 10.95 -5.70
C GLY A 62 -10.19 9.53 -5.39
N LEU A 63 -9.61 8.86 -4.39
CA LEU A 63 -10.12 7.62 -3.84
C LEU A 63 -11.03 7.90 -2.63
N ARG A 64 -11.83 6.91 -2.24
CA ARG A 64 -12.60 6.99 -0.98
C ARG A 64 -11.61 7.05 0.20
N PRO A 65 -11.69 8.08 1.07
CA PRO A 65 -10.76 8.26 2.19
C PRO A 65 -11.19 7.40 3.39
N ASP A 66 -11.09 6.09 3.26
CA ASP A 66 -11.44 5.14 4.33
C ASP A 66 -10.26 4.75 5.22
N GLY A 67 -9.04 5.18 4.89
CA GLY A 67 -7.83 4.87 5.64
C GLY A 67 -7.38 3.42 5.47
N VAL A 68 -7.96 2.68 4.52
CA VAL A 68 -7.64 1.28 4.27
C VAL A 68 -6.81 1.14 2.99
N ALA A 69 -5.65 0.51 3.13
CA ALA A 69 -4.77 0.23 2.01
C ALA A 69 -5.22 -1.02 1.22
N GLY A 70 -6.38 -0.92 0.56
CA GLY A 70 -6.85 -1.94 -0.39
C GLY A 70 -6.03 -1.95 -1.69
N PRO A 71 -6.27 -2.92 -2.60
CA PRO A 71 -5.46 -3.10 -3.81
C PRO A 71 -5.32 -1.85 -4.68
N ARG A 72 -6.41 -1.06 -4.80
CA ARG A 72 -6.41 0.20 -5.54
C ARG A 72 -5.53 1.26 -4.87
N THR A 73 -5.63 1.42 -3.54
CA THR A 73 -4.80 2.35 -2.77
C THR A 73 -3.31 1.99 -2.92
N VAL A 74 -2.98 0.71 -2.77
CA VAL A 74 -1.60 0.19 -2.87
C VAL A 74 -1.01 0.39 -4.26
N HIS A 75 -1.79 0.11 -5.31
CA HIS A 75 -1.36 0.31 -6.69
C HIS A 75 -0.98 1.77 -6.95
N VAL A 76 -1.83 2.71 -6.54
CA VAL A 76 -1.62 4.13 -6.75
C VAL A 76 -0.42 4.63 -5.91
N LEU A 77 -0.34 4.26 -4.62
CA LEU A 77 0.82 4.58 -3.77
C LEU A 77 2.14 4.10 -4.38
N SER A 78 2.20 2.85 -4.80
CA SER A 78 3.42 2.23 -5.36
C SER A 78 3.88 2.94 -6.64
N ARG A 79 2.92 3.33 -7.49
CA ARG A 79 3.19 4.08 -8.71
C ARG A 79 3.83 5.44 -8.41
N TYR A 80 3.21 6.25 -7.55
CA TYR A 80 3.75 7.57 -7.20
C TYR A 80 5.12 7.46 -6.50
N ALA A 81 5.28 6.50 -5.59
CA ALA A 81 6.56 6.30 -4.91
C ALA A 81 7.68 5.96 -5.90
N LYS A 82 7.39 5.12 -6.91
CA LYS A 82 8.32 4.83 -8.00
C LYS A 82 8.68 6.09 -8.80
N GLU A 83 7.68 6.84 -9.25
CA GLU A 83 7.88 8.07 -10.03
C GLU A 83 8.76 9.08 -9.28
N VAL A 84 8.53 9.27 -7.96
CA VAL A 84 9.34 10.16 -7.12
C VAL A 84 10.78 9.64 -6.98
N ARG A 85 10.98 8.34 -6.78
CA ARG A 85 12.32 7.74 -6.69
C ARG A 85 13.11 7.89 -7.99
N ASP A 86 12.45 7.67 -9.13
CA ASP A 86 13.08 7.80 -10.44
C ASP A 86 13.48 9.26 -10.71
N LEU A 87 12.59 10.21 -10.41
CA LEU A 87 12.90 11.65 -10.51
C LEU A 87 14.10 12.04 -9.62
N ARG A 88 14.12 11.58 -8.36
CA ARG A 88 15.25 11.84 -7.44
C ARG A 88 16.57 11.29 -7.99
N ARG A 89 16.54 10.13 -8.63
CA ARG A 89 17.74 9.54 -9.25
C ARG A 89 18.24 10.39 -10.41
N THR A 90 17.35 10.88 -11.26
CA THR A 90 17.72 11.74 -12.40
C THR A 90 18.31 13.07 -11.96
N LEU A 91 17.78 13.68 -10.88
CA LEU A 91 18.28 14.95 -10.37
C LEU A 91 19.61 14.84 -9.60
N ALA A 92 19.98 13.63 -9.18
CA ALA A 92 21.22 13.36 -8.45
C ALA A 92 22.39 12.91 -9.36
N ALA A 93 22.13 12.75 -10.67
CA ALA A 93 23.11 12.38 -11.68
C ALA A 93 23.63 13.62 -12.42
#